data_AF-A0A3M1QPA8-F1
#
_entry.id   AF-A0A3M1QPA8-F1
#
_cell.length_a   1.000
_cell.length_b   1.000
_cell.length_c   1.000
_cell.angle_alpha   90.00
_cell.angle_beta   90.00
_cell.angle_gamma   90.00
#
_symmetry.space_group_name_H-M   'P 1'
#
loop_
_entity.id
_entity.type
_entity.pdbx_description
1 polymer ?
#
loop_
_entity_poly.entity_id
_entity_poly.type
_entity_poly.pdbx_seq_one_letter_code
_entity_poly.pdbx_strand_id
1 'polypeptide(L)'
;TWLNRFQQAFDRWSNLTGIEFVFVTDGVNDWDDGAAWNTSSGSATRGDIRICMRDIDGTSGILAFAQFPGGGSGGNIVMDRAESWSLATSQHRFLRNTVMHETGHSIGMFHVCPANNTKLMEPALSMSFLGPQQDDIRGAHELYGDIYEANNGPNRSFDLGTLAEGSPIVVGDIAAATPPNATRLSMDADGERDWFSFTVDSPGDVTITVTPIGSTYDSSQQLSNGACSSGNNVNAKRQADLAFDLYDTDAATVLNTADATGLGSAESLVDEPLAAAGTYFIRVFETNAPTEVQLYQIDLSFVAAALCPGDVNGDQVVDLTDLAILLSNFDATNATREMGDLDGDGLVGLTDLALLLAAFDVPC
;
A
#
# COMPACT_ATOMS: atom_id res chain seq x y z
N THR A 1 10.96 -17.03 20.98
CA THR A 1 10.16 -17.21 22.21
C THR A 1 8.69 -17.31 21.83
N TRP A 2 7.79 -17.68 22.75
CA TRP A 2 6.35 -17.65 22.49
C TRP A 2 5.87 -16.21 22.24
N LEU A 3 6.38 -15.24 23.00
CA LEU A 3 6.06 -13.81 22.83
C LEU A 3 6.37 -13.32 21.43
N ASN A 4 7.50 -13.73 20.85
CA ASN A 4 7.85 -13.38 19.47
C ASN A 4 6.85 -13.96 18.43
N ARG A 5 6.16 -15.08 18.73
CA ARG A 5 5.11 -15.62 17.83
C ARG A 5 3.82 -14.81 17.89
N PHE A 6 3.49 -14.25 19.07
CA PHE A 6 2.40 -13.29 19.20
C PHE A 6 2.75 -11.98 18.48
N GLN A 7 3.95 -11.44 18.71
CA GLN A 7 4.39 -10.22 18.00
C GLN A 7 4.28 -10.39 16.48
N GLN A 8 4.74 -11.51 15.93
CA GLN A 8 4.60 -11.81 14.51
C GLN A 8 3.15 -11.87 14.00
N ALA A 9 2.19 -12.27 14.83
CA ALA A 9 0.77 -12.28 14.46
C ALA A 9 0.20 -10.86 14.40
N PHE A 10 0.56 -10.00 15.37
CA PHE A 10 0.15 -8.60 15.39
C PHE A 10 0.85 -7.78 14.31
N ASP A 11 2.17 -7.93 14.15
CA ASP A 11 2.95 -7.31 13.08
C ASP A 11 2.36 -7.65 11.70
N ARG A 12 1.81 -8.87 11.52
CA ARG A 12 1.19 -9.25 10.27
C ARG A 12 -0.08 -8.46 9.99
N TRP A 13 -0.93 -8.23 11.00
CA TRP A 13 -2.08 -7.36 10.84
C TRP A 13 -1.65 -5.90 10.59
N SER A 14 -0.72 -5.35 11.38
CA SER A 14 -0.22 -3.98 11.17
C SER A 14 0.44 -3.76 9.81
N ASN A 15 1.06 -4.81 9.25
CA ASN A 15 1.65 -4.72 7.91
C ASN A 15 0.59 -4.73 6.80
N LEU A 16 -0.64 -5.18 7.08
CA LEU A 16 -1.68 -5.34 6.07
C LEU A 16 -2.76 -4.26 6.15
N THR A 17 -2.88 -3.53 7.27
CA THR A 17 -4.03 -2.64 7.55
C THR A 17 -3.57 -1.34 8.21
N GLY A 18 -4.46 -0.35 8.33
CA GLY A 18 -4.22 0.89 9.06
C GLY A 18 -4.11 0.76 10.58
N ILE A 19 -4.01 -0.47 11.12
CA ILE A 19 -3.99 -0.72 12.55
C ILE A 19 -2.55 -0.79 13.06
N GLU A 20 -2.24 -0.05 14.11
CA GLU A 20 -0.98 -0.21 14.85
C GLU A 20 -1.20 -1.03 16.14
N PHE A 21 -0.50 -2.16 16.26
CA PHE A 21 -0.47 -2.94 17.51
C PHE A 21 0.79 -2.63 18.32
N VAL A 22 0.59 -2.09 19.52
CA VAL A 22 1.67 -1.78 20.47
C VAL A 22 1.60 -2.69 21.69
N PHE A 23 2.72 -3.30 22.05
CA PHE A 23 2.81 -4.08 23.27
C PHE A 23 2.87 -3.15 24.50
N VAL A 24 1.87 -3.24 25.38
CA VAL A 24 1.76 -2.39 26.58
C VAL A 24 2.60 -2.95 27.73
N THR A 25 3.27 -2.05 28.44
CA THR A 25 4.03 -2.33 29.67
C THR A 25 3.60 -1.37 30.78
N ASP A 26 3.65 -1.81 32.03
CA ASP A 26 3.38 -0.97 33.20
C ASP A 26 4.61 -0.87 34.11
N GLY A 27 5.35 0.24 33.98
CA GLY A 27 6.55 0.52 34.76
C GLY A 27 7.68 -0.47 34.49
N VAL A 28 7.92 -1.38 35.43
CA VAL A 28 8.93 -2.45 35.31
C VAL A 28 8.32 -3.80 34.94
N ASN A 29 7.00 -3.87 34.77
CA ASN A 29 6.31 -5.08 34.37
C ASN A 29 6.31 -5.18 32.84
N ASP A 30 6.75 -6.32 32.31
CA ASP A 30 6.68 -6.66 30.88
C ASP A 30 5.23 -7.02 30.45
N TRP A 31 4.22 -6.56 31.18
CA TRP A 31 2.80 -6.78 30.91
C TRP A 31 1.99 -5.58 31.42
N ASP A 32 0.69 -5.58 31.13
CA ASP A 32 -0.23 -4.52 31.52
C ASP A 32 -0.36 -4.32 33.05
N ASP A 33 -1.17 -3.36 33.46
CA ASP A 33 -1.41 -2.97 34.85
C ASP A 33 -2.02 -4.04 35.78
N GLY A 34 -2.23 -5.27 35.29
CA GLY A 34 -2.68 -6.40 36.10
C GLY A 34 -4.12 -6.28 36.59
N ALA A 35 -4.93 -5.37 36.04
CA ALA A 35 -6.33 -5.22 36.41
C ALA A 35 -7.13 -6.51 36.14
N ALA A 36 -8.22 -6.71 36.89
CA ALA A 36 -9.07 -7.88 36.73
C ALA A 36 -9.60 -8.01 35.28
N TRP A 37 -9.75 -9.24 34.79
CA TRP A 37 -10.03 -9.52 33.37
C TRP A 37 -11.28 -8.83 32.80
N ASN A 38 -12.29 -8.59 33.63
CA ASN A 38 -13.59 -8.02 33.23
C ASN A 38 -13.71 -6.50 33.47
N THR A 39 -12.60 -5.82 33.75
CA THR A 39 -12.57 -4.35 33.82
C THR A 39 -12.29 -3.76 32.43
N SER A 40 -12.71 -2.52 32.21
CA SER A 40 -12.55 -1.81 30.93
C SER A 40 -11.11 -1.89 30.38
N SER A 41 -10.96 -2.31 29.12
CA SER A 41 -9.74 -2.18 28.31
C SER A 41 -9.47 -0.71 27.91
N GLY A 42 -8.29 -0.46 27.31
CA GLY A 42 -7.97 0.81 26.66
C GLY A 42 -7.54 1.94 27.60
N SER A 43 -6.43 1.76 28.32
CA SER A 43 -5.75 2.85 29.07
C SER A 43 -4.25 2.86 28.75
N ALA A 44 -3.51 3.90 29.15
CA ALA A 44 -2.07 4.00 28.85
C ALA A 44 -1.25 2.79 29.34
N THR A 45 -1.70 2.11 30.40
CA THR A 45 -1.05 0.92 30.98
C THR A 45 -1.89 -0.35 30.80
N ARG A 46 -2.96 -0.30 29.99
CA ARG A 46 -3.85 -1.44 29.74
C ARG A 46 -4.23 -1.54 28.27
N GLY A 47 -3.82 -2.62 27.62
CA GLY A 47 -4.11 -2.86 26.21
C GLY A 47 -5.61 -2.86 25.90
N ASP A 48 -5.92 -2.47 24.66
CA ASP A 48 -7.26 -2.60 24.08
C ASP A 48 -7.64 -4.08 23.88
N ILE A 49 -6.63 -4.90 23.59
CA ILE A 49 -6.72 -6.36 23.49
C ILE A 49 -5.86 -6.96 24.61
N ARG A 50 -6.50 -7.68 25.53
CA ARG A 50 -5.80 -8.47 26.56
C ARG A 50 -5.93 -9.94 26.22
N ILE A 51 -4.89 -10.72 26.50
CA ILE A 51 -4.85 -12.15 26.18
C ILE A 51 -4.61 -12.97 27.44
N CYS A 52 -5.42 -14.01 27.65
CA CYS A 52 -5.20 -14.99 28.71
C CYS A 52 -5.42 -16.42 28.21
N MET A 53 -5.02 -17.38 29.05
CA MET A 53 -5.29 -18.80 28.82
C MET A 53 -6.00 -19.41 30.02
N ARG A 54 -7.00 -20.26 29.78
CA ARG A 54 -7.70 -21.06 30.81
C ARG A 54 -8.14 -22.40 30.23
N ASP A 55 -8.62 -23.31 31.07
CA ASP A 55 -9.32 -24.49 30.55
C ASP A 55 -10.66 -24.05 29.93
N ILE A 56 -10.96 -24.50 28.71
CA ILE A 56 -12.25 -24.27 28.05
C ILE A 56 -12.99 -25.62 27.92
N ASP A 57 -12.49 -26.52 27.08
CA ASP A 57 -13.11 -27.83 26.83
C ASP A 57 -12.10 -28.98 26.70
N GLY A 58 -10.80 -28.71 26.82
CA GLY A 58 -9.74 -29.71 26.79
C GLY A 58 -8.95 -29.63 25.49
N THR A 59 -8.39 -30.74 25.04
CA THR A 59 -7.68 -30.76 23.76
C THR A 59 -8.65 -30.91 22.61
N SER A 60 -8.54 -30.06 21.59
CA SER A 60 -9.45 -29.91 20.46
C SER A 60 -10.85 -29.43 20.86
N GLY A 61 -11.63 -28.99 19.87
CA GLY A 61 -12.91 -28.33 20.11
C GLY A 61 -12.74 -26.83 20.01
N ILE A 62 -12.99 -26.09 21.10
CA ILE A 62 -12.86 -24.64 21.15
C ILE A 62 -11.41 -24.26 21.42
N LEU A 63 -10.69 -23.88 20.37
CA LEU A 63 -9.28 -23.50 20.47
C LEU A 63 -9.07 -22.20 21.25
N ALA A 64 -9.92 -21.22 20.97
CA ALA A 64 -9.93 -19.90 21.58
C ALA A 64 -11.27 -19.19 21.29
N PHE A 65 -11.49 -18.04 21.92
CA PHE A 65 -12.54 -17.10 21.55
C PHE A 65 -12.11 -15.68 21.91
N ALA A 66 -12.64 -14.69 21.20
CA ALA A 66 -12.48 -13.28 21.51
C ALA A 66 -13.81 -12.57 21.76
N GLN A 67 -13.74 -11.37 22.32
CA GLN A 67 -14.85 -10.43 22.37
C GLN A 67 -14.66 -9.38 21.28
N PHE A 68 -15.76 -8.94 20.66
CA PHE A 68 -15.73 -7.78 19.76
C PHE A 68 -15.24 -6.50 20.48
N PRO A 69 -14.78 -5.49 19.72
CA PRO A 69 -14.46 -4.17 20.27
C PRO A 69 -15.59 -3.62 21.14
N GLY A 70 -15.26 -3.01 22.27
CA GLY A 70 -16.25 -2.43 23.17
C GLY A 70 -15.71 -2.17 24.58
N GLY A 71 -16.57 -1.66 25.46
CA GLY A 71 -16.22 -1.43 26.86
C GLY A 71 -16.11 -2.72 27.68
N GLY A 72 -15.47 -2.65 28.85
CA GLY A 72 -15.30 -3.82 29.71
C GLY A 72 -14.30 -4.80 29.12
N SER A 73 -14.74 -6.03 28.84
CA SER A 73 -13.92 -7.09 28.25
C SER A 73 -13.79 -7.02 26.71
N GLY A 74 -14.24 -5.93 26.08
CA GLY A 74 -14.19 -5.81 24.61
C GLY A 74 -12.76 -5.92 24.09
N GLY A 75 -12.59 -6.63 22.98
CA GLY A 75 -11.29 -6.93 22.37
C GLY A 75 -10.50 -8.06 23.05
N ASN A 76 -10.90 -8.57 24.22
CA ASN A 76 -10.09 -9.57 24.91
C ASN A 76 -10.16 -10.95 24.25
N ILE A 77 -9.02 -11.66 24.25
CA ILE A 77 -8.84 -13.01 23.69
C ILE A 77 -8.61 -14.01 24.84
N VAL A 78 -9.32 -15.13 24.81
CA VAL A 78 -9.14 -16.27 25.71
C VAL A 78 -8.78 -17.50 24.90
N MET A 79 -7.65 -18.13 25.20
CA MET A 79 -7.20 -19.36 24.53
C MET A 79 -7.33 -20.57 25.45
N ASP A 80 -7.66 -21.75 24.91
CA ASP A 80 -7.65 -22.99 25.71
C ASP A 80 -6.21 -23.41 26.00
N ARG A 81 -5.82 -23.43 27.27
CA ARG A 81 -4.46 -23.82 27.67
C ARG A 81 -4.12 -25.30 27.39
N ALA A 82 -5.12 -26.15 27.13
CA ALA A 82 -4.95 -27.59 26.90
C ALA A 82 -4.49 -27.95 25.48
N GLU A 83 -4.41 -26.96 24.57
CA GLU A 83 -3.97 -27.18 23.20
C GLU A 83 -2.45 -27.22 23.02
N SER A 84 -2.02 -27.81 21.91
CA SER A 84 -0.59 -27.98 21.58
C SER A 84 0.05 -26.72 20.98
N TRP A 85 0.00 -25.59 21.70
CA TRP A 85 0.48 -24.27 21.24
C TRP A 85 1.96 -24.23 20.85
N SER A 86 2.80 -25.10 21.42
CA SER A 86 4.23 -25.19 21.12
C SER A 86 4.56 -26.00 19.86
N LEU A 87 3.56 -26.49 19.11
CA LEU A 87 3.78 -27.28 17.90
C LEU A 87 4.59 -26.46 16.86
N ALA A 88 5.84 -26.85 16.64
CA ALA A 88 6.79 -26.07 15.82
C ALA A 88 6.53 -26.14 14.31
N THR A 89 5.65 -27.03 13.85
CA THR A 89 5.30 -27.23 12.44
C THR A 89 4.97 -25.91 11.74
N SER A 90 5.55 -25.70 10.55
CA SER A 90 5.36 -24.48 9.77
C SER A 90 5.61 -23.20 10.58
N GLN A 91 6.66 -23.23 11.40
CA GLN A 91 7.05 -22.15 12.32
C GLN A 91 5.93 -21.78 13.32
N HIS A 92 5.26 -22.75 13.94
CA HIS A 92 4.15 -22.53 14.89
C HIS A 92 2.91 -21.93 14.22
N ARG A 93 2.58 -22.39 13.00
CA ARG A 93 1.40 -21.90 12.27
C ARG A 93 0.09 -22.08 13.05
N PHE A 94 -0.04 -23.15 13.83
CA PHE A 94 -1.25 -23.40 14.62
C PHE A 94 -1.52 -22.26 15.59
N LEU A 95 -0.55 -21.94 16.45
CA LEU A 95 -0.60 -20.79 17.35
C LEU A 95 -0.84 -19.48 16.58
N ARG A 96 -0.06 -19.22 15.53
CA ARG A 96 -0.10 -17.93 14.84
C ARG A 96 -1.43 -17.70 14.12
N ASN A 97 -1.99 -18.70 13.42
CA ASN A 97 -3.28 -18.57 12.77
C ASN A 97 -4.41 -18.45 13.80
N THR A 98 -4.38 -19.18 14.92
CA THR A 98 -5.39 -18.99 15.97
C THR A 98 -5.32 -17.58 16.53
N VAL A 99 -4.13 -17.07 16.89
CA VAL A 99 -3.99 -15.71 17.40
C VAL A 99 -4.48 -14.69 16.36
N MET A 100 -4.07 -14.80 15.09
CA MET A 100 -4.53 -13.86 14.06
C MET A 100 -6.05 -13.93 13.84
N HIS A 101 -6.66 -15.11 13.90
CA HIS A 101 -8.11 -15.30 13.78
C HIS A 101 -8.85 -14.62 14.95
N GLU A 102 -8.43 -14.87 16.19
CA GLU A 102 -9.04 -14.22 17.35
C GLU A 102 -8.81 -12.71 17.37
N THR A 103 -7.66 -12.25 16.84
CA THR A 103 -7.43 -10.81 16.61
C THR A 103 -8.46 -10.26 15.64
N GLY A 104 -8.84 -10.98 14.58
CA GLY A 104 -9.91 -10.58 13.65
C GLY A 104 -11.23 -10.28 14.37
N HIS A 105 -11.66 -11.14 15.28
CA HIS A 105 -12.81 -10.87 16.15
C HIS A 105 -12.59 -9.68 17.08
N SER A 106 -11.38 -9.56 17.64
CA SER A 106 -11.00 -8.46 18.54
C SER A 106 -10.99 -7.10 17.86
N ILE A 107 -10.89 -7.08 16.52
CA ILE A 107 -11.02 -5.89 15.66
C ILE A 107 -12.38 -5.84 14.94
N GLY A 108 -13.38 -6.61 15.36
CA GLY A 108 -14.77 -6.41 14.89
C GLY A 108 -15.26 -7.35 13.80
N MET A 109 -14.44 -8.28 13.31
CA MET A 109 -14.82 -9.14 12.19
C MET A 109 -15.64 -10.35 12.63
N PHE A 110 -16.72 -10.66 11.93
CA PHE A 110 -17.46 -11.91 12.10
C PHE A 110 -16.77 -13.07 11.38
N HIS A 111 -17.23 -14.29 11.65
CA HIS A 111 -16.86 -15.42 10.81
C HIS A 111 -17.41 -15.28 9.39
N VAL A 112 -16.57 -15.67 8.41
CA VAL A 112 -16.93 -15.82 7.00
C VAL A 112 -17.10 -17.31 6.64
N CYS A 113 -17.98 -17.59 5.71
CA CYS A 113 -18.32 -18.90 5.18
C CYS A 113 -18.30 -18.86 3.65
N PRO A 114 -18.18 -20.03 2.98
CA PRO A 114 -18.17 -21.39 3.53
C PRO A 114 -16.84 -21.75 4.22
N ALA A 115 -16.91 -22.72 5.14
CA ALA A 115 -15.73 -23.30 5.78
C ALA A 115 -15.02 -24.27 4.81
N ASN A 116 -14.24 -23.73 3.89
CA ASN A 116 -13.57 -24.47 2.82
C ASN A 116 -12.05 -24.25 2.76
N ASN A 117 -11.44 -23.73 3.84
CA ASN A 117 -10.01 -23.50 4.02
C ASN A 117 -9.43 -22.45 3.05
N THR A 118 -10.14 -21.35 2.84
CA THR A 118 -9.74 -20.24 1.96
C THR A 118 -9.64 -18.88 2.64
N LYS A 119 -10.23 -18.67 3.83
CA LYS A 119 -10.10 -17.43 4.63
C LYS A 119 -9.70 -17.72 6.07
N LEU A 120 -8.98 -16.78 6.69
CA LEU A 120 -8.55 -16.89 8.08
C LEU A 120 -9.75 -16.86 9.02
N MET A 121 -10.75 -16.02 8.76
CA MET A 121 -11.95 -15.84 9.57
C MET A 121 -13.02 -16.91 9.32
N GLU A 122 -12.69 -18.04 8.71
CA GLU A 122 -13.61 -19.18 8.69
C GLU A 122 -13.78 -19.78 10.11
N PRO A 123 -14.97 -20.29 10.49
CA PRO A 123 -15.21 -20.83 11.83
C PRO A 123 -14.30 -22.00 12.22
N ALA A 124 -13.73 -22.69 11.24
CA ALA A 124 -12.77 -23.75 11.46
C ALA A 124 -11.38 -23.25 11.06
N LEU A 125 -10.43 -23.32 12.00
CA LEU A 125 -9.06 -22.90 11.77
C LEU A 125 -8.44 -23.61 10.56
N SER A 126 -7.97 -22.83 9.58
CA SER A 126 -7.21 -23.38 8.47
C SER A 126 -5.71 -23.41 8.74
N MET A 127 -5.06 -24.49 8.27
CA MET A 127 -3.61 -24.69 8.33
C MET A 127 -2.96 -24.70 6.93
N SER A 128 -3.73 -24.45 5.87
CA SER A 128 -3.29 -24.48 4.47
C SER A 128 -2.44 -23.25 4.11
N PHE A 129 -2.71 -22.10 4.71
CA PHE A 129 -1.98 -20.84 4.55
C PHE A 129 -1.59 -20.24 5.91
N LEU A 130 -0.83 -19.14 5.87
CA LEU A 130 -0.44 -18.37 7.07
C LEU A 130 -1.13 -17.00 7.02
N GLY A 131 -1.91 -16.69 8.06
CA GLY A 131 -2.47 -15.35 8.29
C GLY A 131 -3.61 -14.91 7.38
N PRO A 132 -3.96 -13.61 7.44
CA PRO A 132 -5.11 -13.05 6.72
C PRO A 132 -5.01 -13.25 5.22
N GLN A 133 -6.14 -13.56 4.60
CA GLN A 133 -6.34 -13.71 3.16
C GLN A 133 -7.14 -12.50 2.62
N GLN A 134 -7.41 -12.48 1.31
CA GLN A 134 -8.08 -11.37 0.62
C GLN A 134 -9.33 -10.84 1.35
N ASP A 135 -10.26 -11.73 1.73
CA ASP A 135 -11.49 -11.33 2.42
C ASP A 135 -11.21 -10.75 3.81
N ASP A 136 -10.25 -11.36 4.52
CA ASP A 136 -9.90 -10.93 5.87
C ASP A 136 -9.25 -9.53 5.85
N ILE A 137 -8.45 -9.25 4.82
CA ILE A 137 -7.81 -7.93 4.61
C ILE A 137 -8.87 -6.90 4.23
N ARG A 138 -9.78 -7.22 3.29
CA ARG A 138 -10.89 -6.32 2.91
C ARG A 138 -11.77 -5.96 4.11
N GLY A 139 -12.14 -6.94 4.94
CA GLY A 139 -12.94 -6.68 6.13
C GLY A 139 -12.22 -5.85 7.19
N ALA A 140 -10.88 -5.92 7.25
CA ALA A 140 -10.11 -5.05 8.13
C ALA A 140 -9.94 -3.63 7.57
N HIS A 141 -9.75 -3.48 6.26
CA HIS A 141 -9.75 -2.18 5.58
C HIS A 141 -11.09 -1.47 5.72
N GLU A 142 -12.22 -2.17 5.59
CA GLU A 142 -13.57 -1.60 5.79
C GLU A 142 -13.74 -0.93 7.17
N LEU A 143 -13.04 -1.46 8.18
CA LEU A 143 -13.18 -1.02 9.57
C LEU A 143 -12.13 0.00 10.01
N TYR A 144 -10.93 -0.03 9.40
CA TYR A 144 -9.76 0.70 9.89
C TYR A 144 -8.91 1.36 8.80
N GLY A 145 -9.31 1.24 7.55
CA GLY A 145 -8.57 1.70 6.39
C GLY A 145 -7.29 0.92 6.11
N ASP A 146 -6.62 1.37 5.06
CA ASP A 146 -5.37 0.79 4.58
C ASP A 146 -4.15 1.33 5.35
N ILE A 147 -2.94 0.88 4.98
CA ILE A 147 -1.72 1.22 5.74
C ILE A 147 -1.28 2.70 5.58
N TYR A 148 -1.77 3.37 4.55
CA TYR A 148 -1.37 4.72 4.15
C TYR A 148 -2.34 5.76 4.68
N GLU A 149 -3.45 5.31 5.26
CA GLU A 149 -4.39 6.19 5.92
C GLU A 149 -3.71 7.00 7.06
N ALA A 150 -4.02 8.29 7.22
CA ALA A 150 -4.99 9.05 6.46
C ALA A 150 -4.32 9.97 5.42
N ASN A 151 -4.35 9.54 4.15
CA ASN A 151 -3.79 10.24 2.99
C ASN A 151 -4.88 11.00 2.20
N ASN A 152 -5.97 11.35 2.87
CA ASN A 152 -7.19 11.93 2.33
C ASN A 152 -7.11 13.39 1.76
N GLY A 153 -5.90 13.91 1.48
CA GLY A 153 -5.70 15.25 0.94
C GLY A 153 -4.25 15.55 0.51
N PRO A 154 -4.02 16.58 -0.33
CA PRO A 154 -2.69 16.86 -0.88
C PRO A 154 -1.64 17.25 0.17
N ASN A 155 -2.05 17.86 1.28
CA ASN A 155 -1.17 18.19 2.40
C ASN A 155 -0.90 17.01 3.36
N ARG A 156 -1.55 15.87 3.10
CA ARG A 156 -1.41 14.62 3.83
C ARG A 156 -1.03 13.47 2.89
N SER A 157 -0.59 13.79 1.66
CA SER A 157 -0.22 12.77 0.69
C SER A 157 0.87 11.87 1.26
N PHE A 158 0.79 10.59 0.93
CA PHE A 158 1.86 9.67 1.28
C PHE A 158 3.03 9.84 0.31
N ASP A 159 4.20 10.18 0.84
CA ASP A 159 5.41 10.39 0.05
C ASP A 159 6.05 9.06 -0.37
N LEU A 160 6.00 8.78 -1.68
CA LEU A 160 6.60 7.62 -2.32
C LEU A 160 8.12 7.77 -2.51
N GLY A 161 8.67 8.96 -2.29
CA GLY A 161 10.07 9.29 -2.52
C GLY A 161 10.37 9.62 -3.98
N THR A 162 11.64 9.48 -4.36
CA THR A 162 12.12 9.79 -5.70
C THR A 162 11.80 8.67 -6.69
N LEU A 163 11.07 8.98 -7.75
CA LEU A 163 10.84 8.12 -8.91
C LEU A 163 11.97 8.34 -9.93
N ALA A 164 13.03 7.54 -9.82
CA ALA A 164 14.18 7.62 -10.72
C ALA A 164 13.98 6.76 -11.98
N GLU A 165 14.59 7.17 -13.09
CA GLU A 165 14.60 6.37 -14.32
C GLU A 165 15.14 4.96 -14.06
N GLY A 166 14.44 3.95 -14.59
CA GLY A 166 14.79 2.54 -14.42
C GLY A 166 14.53 1.96 -13.01
N SER A 167 13.94 2.74 -12.09
CA SER A 167 13.60 2.30 -10.73
C SER A 167 12.10 2.49 -10.47
N PRO A 168 11.23 1.60 -11.01
CA PRO A 168 9.79 1.74 -10.84
C PRO A 168 9.38 1.60 -9.37
N ILE A 169 8.30 2.29 -9.01
CA ILE A 169 7.69 2.22 -7.69
C ILE A 169 6.37 1.44 -7.82
N VAL A 170 6.21 0.43 -6.96
CA VAL A 170 4.96 -0.31 -6.80
C VAL A 170 4.39 -0.02 -5.42
N VAL A 171 3.21 0.57 -5.38
CA VAL A 171 2.50 0.95 -4.16
C VAL A 171 1.41 -0.07 -3.86
N GLY A 172 1.31 -0.49 -2.60
CA GLY A 172 0.35 -1.52 -2.16
C GLY A 172 0.94 -2.93 -2.11
N ASP A 173 2.18 -3.11 -2.56
CA ASP A 173 2.87 -4.40 -2.51
C ASP A 173 2.99 -4.94 -1.08
N ILE A 174 2.61 -6.21 -0.88
CA ILE A 174 2.80 -6.92 0.39
C ILE A 174 4.16 -7.60 0.38
N ALA A 175 5.13 -7.05 1.09
CA ALA A 175 6.42 -7.70 1.29
C ALA A 175 6.23 -9.08 1.98
N ALA A 176 6.88 -10.11 1.41
CA ALA A 176 6.83 -11.52 1.83
C ALA A 176 5.44 -12.20 1.74
N ALA A 177 5.40 -13.38 1.09
CA ALA A 177 4.25 -14.30 1.00
C ALA A 177 2.89 -13.58 0.89
N THR A 178 2.74 -12.77 -0.15
CA THR A 178 1.51 -12.08 -0.54
C THR A 178 0.36 -13.08 -0.66
N PRO A 179 -0.75 -12.91 0.10
CA PRO A 179 -1.97 -13.65 -0.18
C PRO A 179 -2.43 -13.33 -1.61
N PRO A 180 -2.85 -14.31 -2.41
CA PRO A 180 -3.32 -14.04 -3.77
C PRO A 180 -4.46 -13.00 -3.77
N ASN A 181 -4.42 -12.08 -4.73
CA ASN A 181 -5.45 -11.05 -4.94
C ASN A 181 -5.64 -10.11 -3.73
N ALA A 182 -4.56 -9.81 -3.01
CA ALA A 182 -4.54 -8.86 -1.91
C ALA A 182 -3.41 -7.84 -2.09
N THR A 183 -3.56 -6.68 -1.46
CA THR A 183 -2.69 -5.50 -1.50
C THR A 183 -2.89 -4.73 -0.20
N ARG A 184 -2.00 -3.80 0.10
CA ARG A 184 -2.03 -2.92 1.28
C ARG A 184 -2.76 -1.60 1.00
N LEU A 185 -3.34 -1.45 -0.19
CA LEU A 185 -4.07 -0.27 -0.64
C LEU A 185 -5.55 -0.60 -0.84
N SER A 186 -6.42 0.31 -0.45
CA SER A 186 -7.85 0.19 -0.72
C SER A 186 -8.56 1.52 -0.75
N MET A 187 -9.64 1.59 -1.52
CA MET A 187 -10.74 2.49 -1.23
C MET A 187 -11.69 1.76 -0.29
N ASP A 188 -11.80 2.21 0.96
CA ASP A 188 -12.60 1.59 2.01
C ASP A 188 -13.94 2.30 2.28
N ALA A 189 -14.11 3.54 1.82
CA ALA A 189 -15.37 4.28 1.95
C ALA A 189 -15.77 5.07 0.70
N ASP A 190 -17.09 5.18 0.46
CA ASP A 190 -17.64 6.00 -0.63
C ASP A 190 -17.19 7.48 -0.53
N GLY A 191 -16.60 7.98 -1.60
CA GLY A 191 -16.12 9.36 -1.70
C GLY A 191 -14.74 9.59 -1.05
N GLU A 192 -14.05 8.53 -0.68
CA GLU A 192 -12.64 8.55 -0.30
C GLU A 192 -11.73 9.00 -1.45
N ARG A 193 -10.59 9.57 -1.09
CA ARG A 193 -9.59 10.06 -2.03
C ARG A 193 -8.20 9.84 -1.47
N ASP A 194 -7.45 8.96 -2.09
CA ASP A 194 -6.10 8.64 -1.65
C ASP A 194 -5.09 9.51 -2.38
N TRP A 195 -4.32 10.29 -1.62
CA TRP A 195 -3.28 11.14 -2.18
C TRP A 195 -1.89 10.55 -1.97
N PHE A 196 -1.13 10.50 -3.04
CA PHE A 196 0.28 10.12 -3.04
C PHE A 196 1.10 11.24 -3.66
N SER A 197 2.37 11.34 -3.28
CA SER A 197 3.32 12.25 -3.91
C SER A 197 4.59 11.50 -4.30
N PHE A 198 5.21 11.87 -5.41
CA PHE A 198 6.49 11.34 -5.84
C PHE A 198 7.35 12.48 -6.39
N THR A 199 8.66 12.35 -6.30
CA THR A 199 9.60 13.38 -6.78
C THR A 199 10.36 12.87 -7.99
N VAL A 200 10.50 13.70 -9.02
CA VAL A 200 11.41 13.47 -10.16
C VAL A 200 12.52 14.53 -10.14
N ASP A 201 13.75 14.12 -10.46
CA ASP A 201 14.93 14.99 -10.40
C ASP A 201 15.22 15.72 -11.72
N SER A 202 14.45 15.45 -12.77
CA SER A 202 14.55 16.06 -14.10
C SER A 202 13.19 16.07 -14.80
N PRO A 203 13.03 16.86 -15.89
CA PRO A 203 11.93 16.67 -16.82
C PRO A 203 11.95 15.27 -17.44
N GLY A 204 10.80 14.80 -17.92
CA GLY A 204 10.66 13.49 -18.56
C GLY A 204 9.22 13.02 -18.55
N ASP A 205 9.00 11.75 -18.88
CA ASP A 205 7.67 11.17 -19.01
C ASP A 205 7.39 10.18 -17.90
N VAL A 206 6.22 10.29 -17.28
CA VAL A 206 5.74 9.36 -16.27
C VAL A 206 4.68 8.44 -16.85
N THR A 207 4.80 7.14 -16.57
CA THR A 207 3.73 6.17 -16.78
C THR A 207 3.19 5.75 -15.43
N ILE A 208 1.87 5.87 -15.25
CA ILE A 208 1.15 5.54 -14.01
C ILE A 208 0.04 4.57 -14.37
N THR A 209 -0.06 3.47 -13.64
CA THR A 209 -1.17 2.51 -13.76
C THR A 209 -1.81 2.26 -12.40
N VAL A 210 -3.13 2.40 -12.31
CA VAL A 210 -3.93 2.05 -11.14
C VAL A 210 -4.73 0.79 -11.46
N THR A 211 -4.44 -0.31 -10.77
CA THR A 211 -5.05 -1.61 -11.06
C THR A 211 -5.97 -2.06 -9.91
N PRO A 212 -7.27 -2.29 -10.13
CA PRO A 212 -8.13 -2.91 -9.13
C PRO A 212 -7.73 -4.37 -8.91
N ILE A 213 -7.58 -4.75 -7.64
CA ILE A 213 -7.15 -6.07 -7.20
C ILE A 213 -8.34 -6.80 -6.57
N GLY A 214 -8.52 -8.07 -6.93
CA GLY A 214 -9.52 -8.92 -6.31
C GLY A 214 -9.86 -10.15 -7.14
N SER A 215 -10.60 -11.04 -6.50
CA SER A 215 -11.19 -12.24 -7.08
C SER A 215 -12.67 -12.36 -6.73
N THR A 216 -13.38 -13.24 -7.43
CA THR A 216 -14.75 -13.64 -7.04
C THR A 216 -14.69 -14.79 -6.06
N TYR A 217 -15.34 -14.64 -4.91
CA TYR A 217 -15.38 -15.66 -3.88
C TYR A 217 -16.66 -15.55 -3.03
N ASP A 218 -17.00 -16.62 -2.33
CA ASP A 218 -18.14 -16.65 -1.41
C ASP A 218 -17.74 -16.06 -0.05
N SER A 219 -18.46 -15.01 0.36
CA SER A 219 -18.32 -14.26 1.62
C SER A 219 -19.65 -14.29 2.38
N SER A 220 -20.23 -15.49 2.53
CA SER A 220 -21.46 -15.65 3.30
C SER A 220 -21.16 -15.58 4.80
N GLN A 221 -22.03 -15.01 5.62
CA GLN A 221 -21.80 -14.99 7.08
C GLN A 221 -22.21 -16.31 7.75
N GLN A 222 -21.50 -16.73 8.79
CA GLN A 222 -21.94 -17.86 9.62
C GLN A 222 -23.31 -17.57 10.26
N LEU A 223 -24.20 -18.57 10.26
CA LEU A 223 -25.51 -18.46 10.89
C LEU A 223 -25.41 -18.53 12.41
N SER A 224 -26.40 -17.96 13.12
CA SER A 224 -26.44 -17.91 14.59
C SER A 224 -26.49 -19.29 15.28
N ASN A 225 -26.86 -20.34 14.55
CA ASN A 225 -26.83 -21.73 15.02
C ASN A 225 -25.45 -22.40 14.82
N GLY A 226 -24.43 -21.65 14.38
CA GLY A 226 -23.08 -22.14 14.10
C GLY A 226 -22.90 -22.79 12.72
N ALA A 227 -23.97 -22.95 11.93
CA ALA A 227 -23.85 -23.53 10.59
C ALA A 227 -23.25 -22.52 9.60
N CYS A 228 -22.36 -23.00 8.73
CA CYS A 228 -21.90 -22.19 7.61
C CYS A 228 -22.95 -22.12 6.50
N SER A 229 -23.24 -20.91 6.06
CA SER A 229 -24.02 -20.64 4.86
C SER A 229 -23.10 -20.63 3.63
N SER A 230 -23.68 -20.52 2.43
CA SER A 230 -22.97 -20.39 1.16
C SER A 230 -23.89 -19.76 0.12
N GLY A 231 -23.31 -19.15 -0.90
CA GLY A 231 -24.00 -18.58 -2.07
C GLY A 231 -23.88 -17.07 -2.19
N ASN A 232 -23.34 -16.37 -1.20
CA ASN A 232 -23.06 -14.93 -1.26
C ASN A 232 -21.73 -14.67 -1.98
N ASN A 233 -21.73 -14.79 -3.31
CA ASN A 233 -20.53 -14.55 -4.10
C ASN A 233 -20.30 -13.05 -4.33
N VAL A 234 -19.18 -12.54 -3.83
CA VAL A 234 -18.71 -11.17 -4.00
C VAL A 234 -17.62 -11.15 -5.08
N ASN A 235 -17.68 -10.19 -6.00
CA ASN A 235 -16.62 -9.96 -6.99
C ASN A 235 -15.76 -8.78 -6.56
N ALA A 236 -14.78 -9.02 -5.69
CA ALA A 236 -13.96 -7.98 -5.07
C ALA A 236 -13.09 -7.16 -6.04
N LYS A 237 -12.99 -7.56 -7.31
CA LYS A 237 -12.29 -6.78 -8.34
C LYS A 237 -13.16 -5.65 -8.93
N ARG A 238 -14.46 -5.67 -8.67
CA ARG A 238 -15.45 -4.81 -9.34
C ARG A 238 -16.36 -4.10 -8.33
N GLN A 239 -15.79 -3.61 -7.23
CA GLN A 239 -16.52 -2.84 -6.21
C GLN A 239 -16.55 -1.36 -6.58
N ALA A 240 -15.38 -0.75 -6.76
CA ALA A 240 -15.24 0.64 -7.16
C ALA A 240 -14.76 0.78 -8.60
N ASP A 241 -15.26 1.80 -9.28
CA ASP A 241 -14.80 2.22 -10.59
C ASP A 241 -13.71 3.27 -10.37
N LEU A 242 -12.46 2.81 -10.39
CA LEU A 242 -11.31 3.63 -9.99
C LEU A 242 -10.94 4.57 -11.12
N ALA A 243 -10.63 5.82 -10.75
CA ALA A 243 -9.99 6.81 -11.60
C ALA A 243 -8.86 7.49 -10.83
N PHE A 244 -7.98 8.19 -11.52
CA PHE A 244 -6.99 9.02 -10.85
C PHE A 244 -6.66 10.30 -11.61
N ASP A 245 -6.24 11.31 -10.85
CA ASP A 245 -5.67 12.54 -11.39
C ASP A 245 -4.17 12.58 -11.13
N LEU A 246 -3.42 13.07 -12.10
CA LEU A 246 -2.05 13.54 -11.93
C LEU A 246 -2.07 15.06 -11.76
N TYR A 247 -1.47 15.53 -10.67
CA TYR A 247 -1.36 16.93 -10.31
C TYR A 247 0.08 17.43 -10.45
N ASP A 248 0.21 18.69 -10.86
CA ASP A 248 1.48 19.42 -10.93
C ASP A 248 2.05 19.72 -9.53
N THR A 249 3.25 20.28 -9.52
CA THR A 249 4.06 20.64 -8.34
C THR A 249 3.41 21.66 -7.40
N ASP A 250 2.34 22.34 -7.81
CA ASP A 250 1.54 23.23 -6.98
C ASP A 250 0.46 22.50 -6.14
N ALA A 251 0.33 21.18 -6.32
CA ALA A 251 -0.70 20.32 -5.70
C ALA A 251 -2.15 20.77 -5.97
N ALA A 252 -2.39 21.54 -7.03
CA ALA A 252 -3.68 22.14 -7.35
C ALA A 252 -4.05 22.02 -8.83
N THR A 253 -3.09 22.15 -9.72
CA THR A 253 -3.29 22.05 -11.17
C THR A 253 -3.29 20.58 -11.58
N VAL A 254 -4.43 20.10 -12.10
CA VAL A 254 -4.51 18.76 -12.71
C VAL A 254 -3.82 18.80 -14.07
N LEU A 255 -2.78 18.01 -14.24
CA LEU A 255 -2.11 17.81 -15.53
C LEU A 255 -2.96 16.92 -16.43
N ASN A 256 -3.43 15.79 -15.88
CA ASN A 256 -4.27 14.84 -16.61
C ASN A 256 -5.12 13.98 -15.66
N THR A 257 -6.18 13.37 -16.21
CA THR A 257 -7.11 12.47 -15.51
C THR A 257 -7.23 11.17 -16.30
N ALA A 258 -7.04 10.04 -15.63
CA ALA A 258 -7.30 8.71 -16.19
C ALA A 258 -8.63 8.16 -15.66
N ASP A 259 -9.60 8.05 -16.57
CA ASP A 259 -10.96 7.51 -16.39
C ASP A 259 -11.48 6.98 -17.74
N ALA A 260 -10.68 6.11 -18.37
CA ALA A 260 -10.90 5.62 -19.72
C ALA A 260 -11.58 4.24 -19.74
N THR A 261 -11.39 3.44 -18.70
CA THR A 261 -11.96 2.11 -18.57
C THR A 261 -13.15 2.13 -17.61
N GLY A 262 -13.50 0.99 -17.04
CA GLY A 262 -14.64 0.89 -16.15
C GLY A 262 -14.45 -0.29 -15.19
N LEU A 263 -15.39 -0.45 -14.26
CA LEU A 263 -15.36 -1.43 -13.15
C LEU A 263 -14.50 -2.69 -13.38
N GLY A 264 -13.38 -2.75 -12.66
CA GLY A 264 -12.44 -3.87 -12.60
C GLY A 264 -11.39 -3.93 -13.70
N SER A 265 -11.30 -2.88 -14.51
CA SER A 265 -10.19 -2.63 -15.43
C SER A 265 -9.22 -1.63 -14.81
N ALA A 266 -7.97 -1.64 -15.27
CA ALA A 266 -6.97 -0.70 -14.81
C ALA A 266 -7.07 0.62 -15.57
N GLU A 267 -6.83 1.73 -14.87
CA GLU A 267 -6.65 3.04 -15.49
C GLU A 267 -5.16 3.33 -15.69
N SER A 268 -4.83 4.09 -16.72
CA SER A 268 -3.43 4.42 -17.00
C SER A 268 -3.23 5.76 -17.70
N LEU A 269 -2.17 6.45 -17.30
CA LEU A 269 -1.52 7.49 -18.09
C LEU A 269 -0.20 6.91 -18.58
N VAL A 270 0.06 7.01 -19.88
CA VAL A 270 1.26 6.44 -20.51
C VAL A 270 2.05 7.58 -21.11
N ASP A 271 3.33 7.63 -20.77
CA ASP A 271 4.28 8.64 -21.23
C ASP A 271 3.76 10.08 -21.06
N GLU A 272 3.22 10.39 -19.87
CA GLU A 272 2.69 11.72 -19.55
C GLU A 272 3.84 12.69 -19.21
N PRO A 273 3.96 13.83 -19.90
CA PRO A 273 5.11 14.72 -19.75
C PRO A 273 5.08 15.51 -18.44
N LEU A 274 6.20 15.46 -17.73
CA LEU A 274 6.52 16.27 -16.56
C LEU A 274 7.54 17.34 -16.97
N ALA A 275 7.10 18.60 -17.00
CA ALA A 275 7.89 19.69 -17.58
C ALA A 275 9.15 20.06 -16.78
N ALA A 276 9.23 19.70 -15.51
CA ALA A 276 10.32 20.10 -14.62
C ALA A 276 10.61 19.02 -13.56
N ALA A 277 11.80 19.12 -12.99
CA ALA A 277 12.08 18.45 -11.71
C ALA A 277 11.15 19.00 -10.62
N GLY A 278 10.65 18.13 -9.75
CA GLY A 278 9.74 18.52 -8.68
C GLY A 278 8.95 17.36 -8.09
N THR A 279 8.15 17.69 -7.09
CA THR A 279 7.23 16.75 -6.44
C THR A 279 5.85 16.86 -7.08
N TYR A 280 5.39 15.78 -7.71
CA TYR A 280 4.08 15.65 -8.33
C TYR A 280 3.14 14.85 -7.43
N PHE A 281 1.83 14.95 -7.66
CA PHE A 281 0.83 14.30 -6.81
C PHE A 281 -0.11 13.43 -7.63
N ILE A 282 -0.49 12.29 -7.06
CA ILE A 282 -1.53 11.41 -7.60
C ILE A 282 -2.69 11.44 -6.63
N ARG A 283 -3.90 11.60 -7.15
CA ARG A 283 -5.13 11.39 -6.39
C ARG A 283 -5.90 10.25 -7.01
N VAL A 284 -6.00 9.13 -6.32
CA VAL A 284 -6.89 8.02 -6.70
C VAL A 284 -8.27 8.28 -6.08
N PHE A 285 -9.33 7.98 -6.82
CA PHE A 285 -10.70 8.16 -6.37
C PHE A 285 -11.66 7.22 -7.11
N GLU A 286 -12.92 7.24 -6.71
CA GLU A 286 -13.98 6.41 -7.28
C GLU A 286 -14.94 7.29 -8.09
N THR A 287 -15.35 6.84 -9.28
CA THR A 287 -16.32 7.58 -10.13
C THR A 287 -17.77 7.13 -9.90
N ASN A 288 -17.95 6.00 -9.23
CA ASN A 288 -19.22 5.48 -8.75
C ASN A 288 -19.37 5.68 -7.23
N ALA A 289 -20.40 5.06 -6.64
CA ALA A 289 -20.64 5.07 -5.19
C ALA A 289 -20.65 3.62 -4.66
N PRO A 290 -19.46 3.03 -4.44
CA PRO A 290 -19.36 1.66 -3.94
C PRO A 290 -19.83 1.56 -2.48
N THR A 291 -20.27 0.37 -2.09
CA THR A 291 -20.71 0.05 -0.72
C THR A 291 -19.77 -0.92 -0.02
N GLU A 292 -18.65 -1.22 -0.64
CA GLU A 292 -17.77 -2.34 -0.36
C GLU A 292 -16.35 -1.96 -0.75
N VAL A 293 -15.37 -2.45 0.02
CA VAL A 293 -13.97 -2.12 -0.18
C VAL A 293 -13.46 -2.58 -1.55
N GLN A 294 -12.81 -1.68 -2.29
CA GLN A 294 -12.04 -1.98 -3.49
C GLN A 294 -10.54 -1.93 -3.19
N LEU A 295 -9.89 -3.09 -3.21
CA LEU A 295 -8.43 -3.16 -3.16
C LEU A 295 -7.81 -2.70 -4.49
N TYR A 296 -6.64 -2.06 -4.47
CA TYR A 296 -5.95 -1.67 -5.70
C TYR A 296 -4.42 -1.61 -5.55
N GLN A 297 -3.70 -1.41 -6.66
CA GLN A 297 -2.26 -1.22 -6.69
C GLN A 297 -1.93 -0.04 -7.60
N ILE A 298 -0.84 0.67 -7.31
CA ILE A 298 -0.29 1.71 -8.21
C ILE A 298 1.09 1.26 -8.68
N ASP A 299 1.31 1.30 -9.98
CA ASP A 299 2.61 1.11 -10.61
C ASP A 299 3.04 2.41 -11.27
N LEU A 300 4.22 2.91 -10.90
CA LEU A 300 4.83 4.11 -11.47
C LEU A 300 6.17 3.78 -12.12
N SER A 301 6.41 4.34 -13.31
CA SER A 301 7.73 4.36 -13.94
C SER A 301 7.98 5.71 -14.58
N PHE A 302 9.25 6.07 -14.65
CA PHE A 302 9.68 7.34 -15.22
C PHE A 302 10.79 7.11 -16.25
N VAL A 303 10.76 7.89 -17.32
CA VAL A 303 11.81 8.00 -18.33
C VAL A 303 12.23 9.45 -18.37
N ALA A 304 13.49 9.74 -18.02
CA ALA A 304 13.98 11.10 -18.09
C ALA A 304 13.95 11.59 -19.54
N ALA A 305 13.59 12.86 -19.75
CA ALA A 305 13.70 13.47 -21.06
C ALA A 305 15.14 13.29 -21.55
N ALA A 306 15.31 12.81 -22.78
CA ALA A 306 16.63 12.65 -23.34
C ALA A 306 17.35 13.99 -23.29
N LEU A 307 18.52 14.04 -22.66
CA LEU A 307 19.38 15.22 -22.74
C LEU A 307 19.72 15.41 -24.22
N CYS A 308 19.14 16.41 -24.86
CA CYS A 308 19.55 16.84 -26.18
C CYS A 308 20.98 17.35 -26.06
N PRO A 309 21.99 16.63 -26.60
CA PRO A 309 23.37 17.02 -26.38
C PRO A 309 23.65 18.41 -26.94
N GLY A 310 22.95 18.82 -27.99
CA GLY A 310 23.08 20.12 -28.62
C GLY A 310 22.19 21.24 -28.08
N ASP A 311 21.23 20.97 -27.19
CA ASP A 311 20.37 22.01 -26.60
C ASP A 311 21.11 22.64 -25.41
N VAL A 312 21.78 23.76 -25.68
CA VAL A 312 22.61 24.46 -24.69
C VAL A 312 21.81 25.54 -23.96
N ASN A 313 20.62 25.86 -24.45
CA ASN A 313 19.77 26.91 -23.92
C ASN A 313 18.62 26.37 -23.05
N GLY A 314 18.32 25.07 -23.15
CA GLY A 314 17.36 24.32 -22.35
C GLY A 314 15.90 24.44 -22.82
N ASP A 315 15.65 24.86 -24.06
CA ASP A 315 14.30 25.01 -24.62
C ASP A 315 13.75 23.75 -25.29
N GLN A 316 14.46 22.62 -25.17
CA GLN A 316 14.12 21.33 -25.74
C GLN A 316 14.09 21.31 -27.27
N VAL A 317 14.84 22.21 -27.92
CA VAL A 317 15.06 22.19 -29.36
C VAL A 317 16.54 22.44 -29.63
N VAL A 318 17.16 21.66 -30.52
CA VAL A 318 18.53 21.96 -30.99
C VAL A 318 18.45 22.77 -32.28
N ASP A 319 18.54 24.09 -32.17
CA ASP A 319 18.38 25.00 -33.32
C ASP A 319 19.50 26.03 -33.50
N LEU A 320 19.23 27.06 -34.31
CA LEU A 320 20.19 28.13 -34.59
C LEU A 320 20.56 28.96 -33.35
N THR A 321 19.71 28.97 -32.33
CA THR A 321 19.93 29.64 -31.04
C THR A 321 21.05 28.93 -30.28
N ASP A 322 21.02 27.61 -30.23
CA ASP A 322 22.08 26.81 -29.61
C ASP A 322 23.41 26.94 -30.34
N LEU A 323 23.35 26.85 -31.67
CA LEU A 323 24.52 27.06 -32.51
C LEU A 323 25.10 28.47 -32.30
N ALA A 324 24.25 29.49 -32.16
CA ALA A 324 24.70 30.86 -31.90
C ALA A 324 25.37 31.00 -30.53
N ILE A 325 24.84 30.35 -29.48
CA ILE A 325 25.43 30.33 -28.14
C ILE A 325 26.81 29.67 -28.20
N LEU A 326 26.93 28.48 -28.79
CA LEU A 326 28.20 27.77 -28.93
C LEU A 326 29.22 28.62 -29.71
N LEU A 327 28.85 29.15 -30.87
CA LEU A 327 29.75 29.96 -31.70
C LEU A 327 30.14 31.28 -31.02
N SER A 328 29.29 31.86 -30.18
CA SER A 328 29.61 33.08 -29.43
C SER A 328 30.67 32.86 -28.35
N ASN A 329 30.82 31.62 -27.88
CA ASN A 329 31.78 31.21 -26.87
C ASN A 329 32.92 30.36 -27.46
N PHE A 330 33.05 30.27 -28.79
CA PHE A 330 34.10 29.46 -29.41
C PHE A 330 35.50 29.88 -28.94
N ASP A 331 36.37 28.90 -28.68
CA ASP A 331 37.69 29.05 -28.04
C ASP A 331 37.65 29.51 -26.55
N ALA A 332 36.48 29.55 -25.90
CA ALA A 332 36.40 29.81 -24.46
C ALA A 332 37.07 28.68 -23.65
N THR A 333 37.63 29.06 -22.50
CA THR A 333 38.31 28.15 -21.55
C THR A 333 37.64 28.21 -20.18
N ASN A 334 37.64 27.11 -19.42
CA ASN A 334 36.79 26.92 -18.23
C ASN A 334 35.30 27.11 -18.57
N ALA A 335 34.91 26.65 -19.76
CA ALA A 335 33.55 26.74 -20.24
C ALA A 335 32.62 25.81 -19.44
N THR A 336 31.33 26.16 -19.41
CA THR A 336 30.26 25.29 -18.90
C THR A 336 29.42 24.79 -20.08
N ARG A 337 28.54 23.81 -19.82
CA ARG A 337 27.63 23.28 -20.84
C ARG A 337 26.78 24.38 -21.49
N GLU A 338 26.28 25.32 -20.70
CA GLU A 338 25.46 26.46 -21.17
C GLU A 338 26.27 27.45 -22.03
N MET A 339 27.61 27.39 -21.98
CA MET A 339 28.49 28.11 -22.90
C MET A 339 28.76 27.32 -24.18
N GLY A 340 28.32 26.07 -24.28
CA GLY A 340 28.54 25.20 -25.43
C GLY A 340 29.67 24.18 -25.27
N ASP A 341 30.15 23.91 -24.05
CA ASP A 341 31.05 22.78 -23.75
C ASP A 341 30.23 21.50 -23.56
N LEU A 342 30.10 20.73 -24.64
CA LEU A 342 29.20 19.58 -24.73
C LEU A 342 29.91 18.26 -24.35
N ASP A 343 31.23 18.19 -24.46
CA ASP A 343 32.01 17.03 -24.04
C ASP A 343 32.60 17.13 -22.62
N GLY A 344 32.53 18.33 -22.01
CA GLY A 344 32.91 18.59 -20.63
C GLY A 344 34.41 18.73 -20.42
N ASP A 345 35.20 19.00 -21.46
CA ASP A 345 36.65 19.15 -21.37
C ASP A 345 37.10 20.55 -20.87
N GLY A 346 36.15 21.47 -20.69
CA GLY A 346 36.37 22.84 -20.24
C GLY A 346 36.73 23.81 -21.37
N LEU A 347 36.65 23.40 -22.64
CA LEU A 347 36.85 24.22 -23.83
C LEU A 347 35.61 24.18 -24.72
N VAL A 348 35.30 25.29 -25.41
CA VAL A 348 34.31 25.26 -26.51
C VAL A 348 35.05 25.20 -27.83
N GLY A 349 34.99 24.07 -28.51
CA GLY A 349 35.79 23.81 -29.70
C GLY A 349 35.06 23.03 -30.79
N LEU A 350 35.86 22.43 -31.68
CA LEU A 350 35.34 21.68 -32.83
C LEU A 350 34.64 20.38 -32.42
N THR A 351 35.00 19.80 -31.27
CA THR A 351 34.32 18.60 -30.76
C THR A 351 32.89 18.93 -30.36
N ASP A 352 32.69 20.04 -29.65
CA ASP A 352 31.36 20.51 -29.26
C ASP A 352 30.52 20.92 -30.47
N LEU A 353 31.12 21.65 -31.41
CA LEU A 353 30.45 22.01 -32.65
C LEU A 353 29.97 20.76 -33.42
N ALA A 354 30.79 19.71 -33.46
CA ALA A 354 30.41 18.44 -34.09
C ALA A 354 29.29 17.72 -33.33
N LEU A 355 29.30 17.76 -32.00
CA LEU A 355 28.24 17.19 -31.15
C LEU A 355 26.92 17.92 -31.34
N LEU A 356 26.93 19.26 -31.36
CA LEU A 356 25.73 20.07 -31.61
C LEU A 356 25.18 19.80 -33.01
N LEU A 357 26.02 19.86 -34.05
CA LEU A 357 25.59 19.64 -35.43
C LEU A 357 25.07 18.22 -35.69
N ALA A 358 25.56 17.22 -34.95
CA ALA A 358 25.05 15.85 -35.03
C ALA A 358 23.61 15.72 -34.50
N ALA A 359 23.17 16.66 -33.65
CA ALA A 359 21.83 16.73 -33.08
C ALA A 359 21.00 17.90 -33.64
N PHE A 360 21.48 18.62 -34.65
CA PHE A 360 20.81 19.82 -35.17
C PHE A 360 19.48 19.50 -35.85
N ASP A 361 18.43 20.26 -35.53
CA ASP A 361 17.06 20.06 -36.03
C ASP A 361 16.47 18.69 -35.62
N VAL A 362 17.07 18.03 -34.61
CA VAL A 362 16.51 16.85 -33.96
C VAL A 362 15.61 17.32 -32.83
N PRO A 363 14.31 16.99 -32.85
CA PRO A 363 13.42 17.28 -31.73
C PRO A 363 13.91 16.52 -30.50
N CYS A 364 13.95 17.23 -29.37
CA CYS A 364 13.83 16.63 -28.05
C CYS A 364 12.34 16.28 -27.85
#